data_AF-A0A933IJQ1-F1
#
_entry.id   AF-A0A933IJQ1-F1
#
_cell.length_a   1.000
_cell.length_b   1.000
_cell.length_c   1.000
_cell.angle_alpha   90.00
_cell.angle_beta   90.00
_cell.angle_gamma   90.00
#
_symmetry.space_group_name_H-M   'P 1'
#
loop_
_entity.id
_entity.type
_entity.pdbx_description
1 polymer ?
#
loop_
_entity_poly.entity_id
_entity_poly.type
_entity_poly.pdbx_seq_one_letter_code
_entity_poly.pdbx_strand_id
1 'polypeptide(L)' 'MNHAKNRLNLRQEKTIKHIIKNGKMTVNKYQSVASCIRRTAQRDLEELIAKGIVEAVVRSTTDTTKHYVLL' A
#
# COMPACT_ATOMS: atom_id res chain seq x y z
N MET A 1 -12.61 23.38 6.04
CA MET A 1 -11.43 22.49 6.08
C MET A 1 -11.90 21.06 5.80
N ASN A 2 -11.42 20.42 4.72
CA ASN A 2 -11.89 19.10 4.29
C ASN A 2 -11.18 17.98 5.08
N HIS A 3 -11.78 17.51 6.17
CA HIS A 3 -11.24 16.46 7.06
C HIS A 3 -11.18 15.05 6.44
N ALA A 4 -11.70 14.83 5.22
CA ALA A 4 -11.77 13.50 4.60
C ALA A 4 -10.44 13.00 4.00
N LYS A 5 -9.48 13.89 3.67
CA LYS A 5 -8.25 13.51 2.93
C LYS A 5 -7.26 12.64 3.72
N ASN A 6 -7.33 12.64 5.05
CA ASN A 6 -6.34 11.94 5.90
C ASN A 6 -6.81 10.59 6.43
N ARG A 7 -8.08 10.20 6.22
CA ARG A 7 -8.56 8.88 6.68
C ARG A 7 -8.10 7.78 5.73
N LEU A 8 -7.76 6.62 6.31
CA LEU A 8 -7.55 5.40 5.54
C LEU A 8 -8.90 4.83 5.14
N ASN A 9 -8.96 4.24 3.93
CA ASN A 9 -10.09 3.41 3.56
C ASN A 9 -9.91 1.96 4.08
N LEU A 10 -10.97 1.17 4.06
CA LEU A 10 -10.96 -0.19 4.60
C LEU A 10 -9.89 -1.11 3.95
N ARG A 11 -9.61 -0.93 2.65
CA ARG A 11 -8.58 -1.71 1.94
C ARG A 11 -7.18 -1.31 2.41
N GLN A 12 -6.95 -0.01 2.59
CA GLN A 12 -5.70 0.53 3.12
C GLN A 12 -5.49 0.02 4.55
N GLU A 13 -6.51 0.06 5.42
CA GLU A 13 -6.39 -0.48 6.79
C GLU A 13 -6.05 -1.97 6.84
N LYS A 14 -6.72 -2.80 6.02
CA LYS A 14 -6.40 -4.23 5.91
C LYS A 14 -4.95 -4.46 5.48
N THR A 15 -4.46 -3.62 4.58
CA THR A 15 -3.09 -3.66 4.08
C THR A 15 -2.09 -3.28 5.18
N ILE A 16 -2.35 -2.20 5.91
CA ILE A 16 -1.49 -1.81 7.04
C ILE A 16 -1.42 -2.93 8.08
N LYS A 17 -2.56 -3.53 8.47
CA LYS A 17 -2.59 -4.70 9.36
C LYS A 17 -1.76 -5.86 8.83
N HIS A 18 -1.79 -6.10 7.51
CA HIS A 18 -0.96 -7.12 6.89
C HIS A 18 0.53 -6.80 6.97
N ILE A 19 0.94 -5.55 6.72
CA ILE A 19 2.35 -5.14 6.83
C ILE A 19 2.83 -5.25 8.27
N ILE A 20 2.04 -4.80 9.26
CA ILE A 20 2.38 -4.96 10.69
C ILE A 20 2.68 -6.43 11.02
N LYS A 21 1.89 -7.37 10.48
CA LYS A 21 2.04 -8.80 10.77
C LYS A 21 3.18 -9.48 9.97
N ASN A 22 3.43 -9.05 8.74
CA ASN A 22 4.30 -9.79 7.79
C ASN A 22 5.54 -9.00 7.35
N GLY A 23 5.72 -7.76 7.82
CA GLY A 23 6.85 -6.87 7.53
C GLY A 23 6.77 -6.12 6.20
N LYS A 24 6.12 -6.68 5.17
CA LYS A 24 6.04 -6.05 3.84
C LYS A 24 4.76 -6.37 3.07
N MET A 25 4.50 -5.59 2.03
CA MET A 25 3.40 -5.78 1.09
C MET A 25 3.88 -5.68 -0.35
N THR A 26 3.31 -6.48 -1.25
CA THR A 26 3.46 -6.30 -2.71
C THR A 26 2.12 -5.92 -3.32
N VAL A 27 2.12 -5.34 -4.53
CA VAL A 27 0.86 -5.02 -5.24
C VAL A 27 -0.01 -6.26 -5.44
N ASN A 28 0.60 -7.41 -5.73
CA ASN A 28 -0.13 -8.67 -5.90
C ASN A 28 -0.77 -9.13 -4.59
N LYS A 29 -0.02 -9.04 -3.47
CA LYS A 29 -0.57 -9.41 -2.16
C LYS A 29 -1.67 -8.45 -1.71
N TYR A 30 -1.56 -7.15 -2.02
CA TYR A 30 -2.60 -6.17 -1.76
C TYR A 30 -3.90 -6.55 -2.46
N GLN A 31 -3.83 -6.87 -3.77
CA GLN A 31 -5.00 -7.32 -4.54
C GLN A 31 -5.70 -8.51 -3.89
N SER A 32 -4.94 -9.49 -3.41
CA SER A 32 -5.50 -10.66 -2.70
C SER A 32 -6.08 -10.32 -1.33
N VAL A 33 -5.44 -9.46 -0.53
CA VAL A 33 -5.89 -9.09 0.82
C VAL A 33 -7.12 -8.17 0.78
N ALA A 34 -7.17 -7.29 -0.20
CA ALA A 34 -8.21 -6.28 -0.35
C ALA A 34 -9.29 -6.65 -1.39
N SER A 35 -9.15 -7.80 -2.05
CA SER A 35 -10.02 -8.27 -3.15
C SER A 35 -10.30 -7.18 -4.18
N CYS A 36 -9.24 -6.56 -4.72
CA CYS A 36 -9.34 -5.47 -5.69
C CYS A 36 -8.42 -5.67 -6.90
N ILE A 37 -8.69 -4.94 -7.98
CA ILE A 37 -7.85 -4.98 -9.18
C ILE A 37 -6.52 -4.24 -8.95
N ARG A 38 -5.52 -4.59 -9.76
CA ARG A 38 -4.16 -4.01 -9.70
C ARG A 38 -4.15 -2.49 -9.68
N ARG A 39 -4.92 -1.83 -10.55
CA ARG A 39 -4.97 -0.36 -10.64
C ARG A 39 -5.44 0.28 -9.34
N THR A 40 -6.43 -0.32 -8.68
CA THR A 40 -6.91 0.14 -7.36
C THR A 40 -5.85 -0.06 -6.29
N ALA A 41 -5.19 -1.22 -6.27
CA ALA A 41 -4.12 -1.50 -5.31
C ALA A 41 -2.95 -0.52 -5.47
N GLN A 42 -2.52 -0.24 -6.71
CA GLN A 42 -1.45 0.70 -7.00
C GLN A 42 -1.80 2.12 -6.53
N ARG A 43 -3.00 2.61 -6.88
CA ARG A 43 -3.46 3.94 -6.45
C ARG A 43 -3.56 4.03 -4.92
N ASP A 44 -4.13 3.02 -4.26
CA ASP A 44 -4.25 3.02 -2.80
C ASP A 44 -2.86 3.01 -2.13
N LEU A 45 -1.87 2.29 -2.69
CA LEU A 45 -0.48 2.26 -2.19
C LEU A 45 0.26 3.58 -2.46
N GLU A 46 0.05 4.22 -3.61
CA GLU A 46 0.58 5.55 -3.93
C GLU A 46 0.00 6.60 -2.98
N GLU A 47 -1.30 6.53 -2.64
CA GLU A 47 -1.90 7.38 -1.62
C GLU A 47 -1.26 7.16 -0.24
N LEU A 48 -0.94 5.91 0.13
CA LEU A 48 -0.27 5.61 1.40
C LEU A 48 1.16 6.17 1.45
N ILE A 49 1.88 6.15 0.32
CA ILE A 49 3.19 6.80 0.19
C ILE A 49 3.05 8.32 0.31
N ALA A 50 2.11 8.91 -0.42
CA ALA A 50 1.87 10.36 -0.39
C ALA A 50 1.46 10.84 1.01
N LYS A 51 0.83 9.98 1.81
CA LYS A 51 0.49 10.22 3.22
C LYS A 51 1.66 9.98 4.20
N GLY A 52 2.80 9.48 3.72
CA GLY A 52 3.97 9.16 4.56
C GLY A 52 3.76 7.97 5.51
N ILE A 53 2.90 7.03 5.14
CA ILE A 53 2.56 5.86 5.98
C ILE A 53 3.40 4.64 5.60
N VAL A 54 3.72 4.51 4.32
CA VAL A 54 4.56 3.42 3.80
C VAL A 54 5.60 4.00 2.87
N GLU A 55 6.70 3.29 2.71
CA GLU A 55 7.70 3.56 1.67
C GLU A 55 7.74 2.42 0.65
N ALA A 56 8.12 2.73 -0.58
CA ALA A 56 8.39 1.73 -1.61
C ALA A 56 9.87 1.36 -1.61
N VAL A 57 10.16 0.08 -1.35
CA VAL A 57 11.49 -0.51 -1.50
C VAL A 57 11.60 -1.08 -2.90
N VAL A 58 12.45 -0.47 -3.72
CA VAL A 58 12.65 -0.80 -5.14
C VAL A 58 14.13 -0.66 -5.52
N ARG A 59 14.67 -1.61 -6.27
CA ARG A 59 16.08 -1.57 -6.73
C ARG A 59 16.24 -0.92 -8.12
N SER A 60 15.21 -0.98 -8.96
CA SER A 60 15.21 -0.39 -10.30
C SER A 60 13.78 -0.13 -10.81
N THR A 61 13.66 0.62 -11.90
CA THR A 61 12.37 0.97 -12.52
C THR A 61 11.55 -0.25 -12.99
N THR A 62 12.19 -1.39 -13.26
CA THR A 62 11.55 -2.65 -13.68
C THR A 62 11.63 -3.76 -12.62
N ASP A 63 11.97 -3.41 -11.38
CA ASP A 63 12.20 -4.38 -10.32
C ASP A 63 10.91 -5.10 -9.90
N THR A 64 10.86 -6.40 -10.19
CA THR A 64 9.77 -7.30 -9.82
C THR A 64 9.70 -7.57 -8.30
N THR A 65 10.77 -7.23 -7.57
CA THR A 65 10.85 -7.35 -6.12
C THR A 65 10.33 -6.11 -5.38
N LYS A 66 9.77 -5.13 -6.11
CA LYS A 66 9.13 -3.95 -5.52
C LYS A 66 8.13 -4.34 -4.44
N HIS A 67 8.37 -3.88 -3.23
CA HIS A 67 7.50 -4.06 -2.09
C HIS A 67 7.40 -2.78 -1.27
N TYR A 68 6.50 -2.79 -0.31
CA TYR A 68 6.14 -1.64 0.51
C TYR A 68 6.27 -2.04 1.98
N VAL A 69 6.89 -1.18 2.78
CA VAL A 69 7.08 -1.38 4.23
C VAL A 69 6.52 -0.17 4.97
N LEU A 70 6.21 -0.35 6.26
CA LEU A 70 5.79 0.77 7.10
C LEU A 70 6.96 1.72 7.34
N LEU A 71 6.68 3.01 7.31
CA LEU A 71 7.59 4.06 7.77
C LEU A 71 7.61 4.15 9.30
#